data_AF-A0AAW4ZG68-F1
#
_entry.id   AF-A0AAW4ZG68-F1
#
_cell.length_a   1.000
_cell.length_b   1.000
_cell.length_c   1.000
_cell.angle_alpha   90.00
_cell.angle_beta   90.00
_cell.angle_gamma   90.00
#
_symmetry.space_group_name_H-M   'P 1'
#
loop_
_entity.id
_entity.type
_entity.pdbx_description
1 polymer ?
#
loop_
_entity_poly.entity_id
_entity_poly.type
_entity_poly.pdbx_seq_one_letter_code
_entity_poly.pdbx_strand_id
1 'polypeptide(L)'
;HYRLAFDRENTWSQKYNMIWDKMWSLNLFSNNVISKEVNYYLMKQNPYGLPLDSRKEYTKSDWIMWIAAMSPDLETFKKFIDPLYKYINETTSRVPISDWHDTKTGKMTGFKARSVIGGYWMKVLINKVQNKQ
;
A
#
# COMPACT_ATOMS: atom_id res chain seq x y z
N HIS A 1 12.07 4.05 -7.91
CA HIS A 1 11.79 4.64 -6.60
C HIS A 1 12.20 6.10 -6.46
N TYR A 2 11.54 6.86 -5.57
CA TYR A 2 11.90 8.20 -5.08
C TYR A 2 12.22 8.22 -3.57
N ARG A 3 13.29 8.93 -3.18
CA ARG A 3 13.74 9.04 -1.78
C ARG A 3 12.65 9.40 -0.76
N LEU A 4 12.86 8.99 0.49
CA LEU A 4 11.97 9.30 1.62
C LEU A 4 11.89 10.83 1.82
N ALA A 5 13.03 11.52 1.80
CA ALA A 5 13.15 12.97 1.95
C ALA A 5 14.29 13.53 1.08
N PHE A 6 14.29 14.84 0.81
CA PHE A 6 15.25 15.48 -0.10
C PHE A 6 16.72 15.37 0.33
N ASP A 7 16.98 15.26 1.62
CA ASP A 7 18.30 15.17 2.23
C ASP A 7 18.74 13.71 2.51
N ARG A 8 17.91 12.72 2.15
CA ARG A 8 18.11 11.32 2.52
C ARG A 8 18.32 10.42 1.31
N GLU A 9 19.55 10.39 0.83
CA GLU A 9 19.97 9.44 -0.21
C GLU A 9 19.79 7.98 0.25
N ASN A 10 19.66 7.07 -0.72
CA ASN A 10 19.52 5.63 -0.49
C ASN A 10 18.32 5.21 0.40
N THR A 11 17.32 6.08 0.55
CA THR A 11 16.08 5.79 1.28
C THR A 11 14.89 5.64 0.34
N TRP A 12 13.78 5.10 0.86
CA TRP A 12 12.55 4.94 0.11
C TRP A 12 11.34 5.03 1.04
N SER A 13 10.16 5.36 0.50
CA SER A 13 8.88 5.34 1.21
C SER A 13 7.74 5.09 0.24
N GLN A 14 6.66 4.49 0.71
CA GLN A 14 5.41 4.41 -0.04
C GLN A 14 4.90 5.81 -0.36
N LYS A 15 4.54 6.05 -1.63
CA LYS A 15 3.90 7.29 -2.11
C LYS A 15 2.41 7.08 -2.29
N TYR A 16 1.74 6.58 -1.24
CA TYR A 16 0.32 6.17 -1.28
C TYR A 16 -0.64 7.30 -1.67
N ASN A 17 -0.33 8.56 -1.34
CA ASN A 17 -1.17 9.70 -1.71
C ASN A 17 -1.19 9.99 -3.23
N MET A 18 -0.29 9.40 -4.01
CA MET A 18 -0.36 9.52 -5.47
C MET A 18 -1.63 8.89 -6.07
N ILE A 19 -2.31 8.03 -5.31
CA ILE A 19 -3.57 7.42 -5.75
C ILE A 19 -4.62 8.46 -6.15
N TRP A 20 -4.63 9.63 -5.50
CA TRP A 20 -5.62 10.69 -5.77
C TRP A 20 -5.41 11.34 -7.13
N ASP A 21 -4.16 11.49 -7.57
CA ASP A 21 -3.81 11.96 -8.91
C ASP A 21 -4.37 11.01 -9.98
N LYS A 22 -4.22 9.69 -9.78
CA LYS A 22 -4.76 8.65 -10.66
C LYS A 22 -6.29 8.55 -10.62
N MET A 23 -6.91 8.71 -9.45
CA MET A 23 -8.36 8.57 -9.30
C MET A 23 -9.12 9.71 -9.98
N TRP A 24 -8.60 10.93 -9.90
CA TRP A 24 -9.23 12.13 -10.46
C TRP A 24 -8.65 12.58 -11.81
N SER A 25 -7.66 11.87 -12.35
CA SER A 25 -7.01 12.20 -13.62
C SER A 25 -6.44 13.63 -13.63
N LEU A 26 -5.83 14.06 -12.52
CA LEU A 26 -5.32 15.44 -12.36
C LEU A 26 -4.02 15.69 -13.14
N ASN A 27 -3.30 14.63 -13.52
CA ASN A 27 -2.03 14.68 -14.26
C ASN A 27 -0.94 15.51 -13.54
N LEU A 28 -0.91 15.46 -12.21
CA LEU A 28 0.10 16.13 -11.38
C LEU A 28 1.47 15.47 -11.50
N PHE A 29 1.49 14.14 -11.67
CA PHE A 29 2.71 13.38 -11.88
C PHE A 29 2.69 12.72 -13.26
N SER A 30 3.87 12.59 -13.88
CA SER A 30 3.96 11.81 -15.13
C SER A 30 3.62 10.33 -14.86
N ASN A 31 2.96 9.68 -15.82
CA ASN A 31 2.53 8.27 -15.67
C ASN A 31 3.69 7.31 -15.33
N ASN A 32 4.91 7.64 -15.73
CA ASN A 32 6.11 6.86 -15.42
C ASN A 32 6.43 6.84 -13.91
N VAL A 33 6.00 7.85 -13.14
CA VAL A 33 6.22 7.89 -11.67
C VAL A 33 5.50 6.73 -11.00
N ILE A 34 4.22 6.49 -11.31
CA ILE A 34 3.45 5.38 -10.72
C ILE A 34 4.09 4.04 -11.05
N SER A 35 4.39 3.78 -12.33
CA SER A 35 5.01 2.52 -12.75
C SER A 35 6.37 2.29 -12.08
N LYS A 36 7.18 3.34 -11.98
CA LYS A 36 8.50 3.30 -11.32
C LYS A 36 8.39 3.00 -9.81
N GLU A 37 7.37 3.51 -9.14
CA GLU A 37 7.11 3.26 -7.72
C GLU A 37 6.56 1.83 -7.50
N VAL A 38 5.52 1.45 -8.25
CA VAL A 38 4.90 0.12 -8.19
C VAL A 38 5.94 -0.99 -8.42
N ASN A 39 6.74 -0.89 -9.47
CA ASN A 39 7.80 -1.88 -9.76
C ASN A 39 8.82 -1.98 -8.64
N TYR A 40 9.16 -0.86 -7.99
CA TYR A 40 10.07 -0.89 -6.86
C TYR A 40 9.45 -1.57 -5.64
N TYR A 41 8.19 -1.26 -5.33
CA TYR A 41 7.51 -1.84 -4.17
C TYR A 41 7.31 -3.35 -4.29
N LEU A 42 7.10 -3.88 -5.49
CA LEU A 42 7.03 -5.33 -5.72
C LEU A 42 8.32 -6.04 -5.26
N MET A 43 9.48 -5.39 -5.37
CA MET A 43 10.77 -5.93 -4.90
C MET A 43 10.98 -5.80 -3.37
N LYS A 44 10.08 -5.11 -2.66
CA LYS A 44 10.20 -4.81 -1.21
C LYS A 44 9.14 -5.51 -0.36
N GLN A 45 8.41 -6.44 -0.94
CA GLN A 45 7.38 -7.23 -0.26
C GLN A 45 8.00 -8.16 0.77
N ASN A 46 7.42 -8.17 1.96
CA ASN A 46 7.66 -9.18 3.00
C ASN A 46 6.44 -10.13 3.08
N PRO A 47 6.54 -11.25 3.83
CA PRO A 47 5.48 -12.25 3.88
C PRO A 47 4.08 -11.73 4.25
N TYR A 48 4.01 -10.64 5.02
CA TYR A 48 2.77 -10.06 5.53
C TYR A 48 2.52 -8.62 5.04
N GLY A 49 3.22 -8.18 3.99
CA GLY A 49 2.96 -6.90 3.32
C GLY A 49 4.19 -6.10 2.95
N LEU A 50 3.95 -4.91 2.40
CA LEU A 50 4.95 -3.93 2.00
C LEU A 50 5.25 -2.98 3.18
N PRO A 51 6.50 -2.82 3.65
CA PRO A 51 6.86 -1.83 4.67
C PRO A 51 6.56 -0.39 4.24
N LEU A 52 6.31 0.51 5.21
CA LEU A 52 6.04 1.93 4.92
C LEU A 52 7.19 2.63 4.20
N ASP A 53 8.41 2.33 4.62
CA ASP A 53 9.63 2.97 4.17
C ASP A 53 10.86 2.18 4.64
N SER A 54 12.04 2.66 4.27
CA SER A 54 13.32 2.00 4.57
C SER A 54 13.71 1.94 6.05
N ARG A 55 12.97 2.56 6.98
CA ARG A 55 13.38 2.70 8.39
C ARG A 55 12.95 1.53 9.26
N LYS A 56 11.81 0.90 8.93
CA LYS A 56 11.17 -0.13 9.76
C LYS A 56 10.36 -1.10 8.90
N GLU A 57 10.20 -2.32 9.40
CA GLU A 57 9.53 -3.42 8.71
C GLU A 57 8.01 -3.47 8.99
N TYR A 58 7.42 -2.42 9.56
CA TYR A 58 5.98 -2.34 9.76
C TYR A 58 5.28 -1.58 8.63
N THR A 59 3.96 -1.75 8.54
CA THR A 59 3.14 -1.15 7.49
C THR A 59 1.83 -0.59 7.99
N LYS A 60 1.12 0.12 7.11
CA LYS A 60 -0.28 0.49 7.25
C LYS A 60 -1.07 -0.24 6.17
N SER A 61 -1.98 -1.13 6.56
CA SER A 61 -2.67 -2.01 5.60
C SER A 61 -3.54 -1.24 4.60
N ASP A 62 -4.19 -0.16 5.02
CA ASP A 62 -4.96 0.73 4.16
C ASP A 62 -4.07 1.41 3.10
N TRP A 63 -2.84 1.77 3.45
CA TRP A 63 -1.91 2.38 2.49
C TRP A 63 -1.39 1.37 1.46
N ILE A 64 -1.18 0.09 1.86
CA ILE A 64 -0.91 -0.99 0.89
C ILE A 64 -2.04 -1.08 -0.13
N MET A 65 -3.31 -1.01 0.31
CA MET A 65 -4.45 -1.07 -0.60
C MET A 65 -4.48 0.11 -1.58
N TRP A 66 -4.04 1.29 -1.16
CA TRP A 66 -3.93 2.45 -2.04
C TRP A 66 -2.80 2.28 -3.05
N ILE A 67 -1.63 1.78 -2.62
CA ILE A 67 -0.52 1.42 -3.53
C ILE A 67 -1.00 0.37 -4.54
N ALA A 68 -1.63 -0.71 -4.07
CA ALA A 68 -2.13 -1.78 -4.92
C ALA A 68 -3.10 -1.26 -5.97
N ALA A 69 -4.01 -0.35 -5.59
CA ALA A 69 -4.98 0.22 -6.52
C ALA A 69 -4.35 1.07 -7.64
N MET A 70 -3.07 1.48 -7.50
CA MET A 70 -2.31 2.08 -8.59
C MET A 70 -1.77 1.08 -9.61
N SER A 71 -1.80 -0.23 -9.34
CA SER A 71 -1.31 -1.25 -10.26
C SER A 71 -1.94 -1.15 -11.66
N PRO A 72 -1.20 -1.50 -12.72
CA PRO A 72 -1.68 -1.42 -14.10
C PRO A 72 -2.74 -2.50 -14.42
N ASP A 73 -2.71 -3.61 -13.70
CA ASP A 73 -3.57 -4.77 -13.95
C ASP A 73 -3.92 -5.51 -12.64
N LEU A 74 -4.81 -6.51 -12.75
CA LEU A 74 -5.29 -7.29 -11.62
C LEU A 74 -4.21 -8.24 -11.05
N GLU A 75 -3.30 -8.76 -11.88
CA GLU A 75 -2.24 -9.66 -11.43
C GLU A 75 -1.24 -8.90 -10.55
N THR A 76 -0.81 -7.72 -10.99
CA THR A 76 0.05 -6.81 -10.24
C THR A 76 -0.65 -6.30 -8.98
N PHE A 77 -1.96 -6.03 -9.04
CA PHE A 77 -2.75 -5.73 -7.85
C PHE A 77 -2.69 -6.87 -6.81
N LYS A 78 -2.93 -8.12 -7.23
CA LYS A 78 -2.92 -9.30 -6.35
C LYS A 78 -1.57 -9.51 -5.67
N LYS A 79 -0.45 -9.24 -6.36
CA LYS A 79 0.89 -9.30 -5.74
C LYS A 79 1.01 -8.42 -4.47
N PHE A 80 0.25 -7.34 -4.35
CA PHE A 80 0.16 -6.54 -3.11
C PHE A 80 -0.82 -7.06 -2.09
N ILE A 81 -1.93 -7.66 -2.54
CA ILE A 81 -3.00 -8.08 -1.64
C ILE A 81 -2.75 -9.46 -1.05
N ASP A 82 -2.08 -10.35 -1.76
CA ASP A 82 -1.82 -11.71 -1.27
C ASP A 82 -1.05 -11.72 0.07
N PRO A 83 0.02 -10.92 0.28
CA PRO A 83 0.65 -10.81 1.59
C PRO A 83 -0.25 -10.20 2.67
N LEU A 84 -1.10 -9.24 2.31
CA LEU A 84 -2.04 -8.62 3.26
C LEU A 84 -3.16 -9.60 3.66
N TYR A 85 -3.66 -10.38 2.70
CA TYR A 85 -4.60 -11.46 2.95
C TYR A 85 -3.99 -12.51 3.87
N LYS A 86 -2.73 -12.91 3.59
CA LYS A 86 -1.97 -13.83 4.43
C LYS A 86 -1.84 -13.30 5.87
N TYR A 87 -1.54 -12.01 6.04
CA TYR A 87 -1.52 -11.36 7.36
C TYR A 87 -2.84 -11.52 8.12
N ILE A 88 -3.96 -11.18 7.47
CA ILE A 88 -5.27 -11.23 8.11
C ILE A 88 -5.62 -12.67 8.51
N ASN A 89 -5.23 -13.64 7.68
CA ASN A 89 -5.53 -15.05 7.89
C ASN A 89 -4.64 -15.72 8.95
N GLU A 90 -3.38 -15.31 9.07
CA GLU A 90 -2.38 -16.00 9.91
C GLU A 90 -1.95 -15.22 11.17
N THR A 91 -2.37 -13.96 11.33
CA THR A 91 -1.92 -13.17 12.48
C THR A 91 -2.28 -13.82 13.81
N THR A 92 -1.31 -13.87 14.72
CA THR A 92 -1.49 -14.36 16.09
C THR A 92 -2.01 -13.28 17.03
N SER A 93 -2.19 -12.06 16.53
CA SER A 93 -2.65 -10.92 17.33
C SER A 93 -4.14 -11.06 17.65
N ARG A 94 -4.50 -11.22 18.93
CA ARG A 94 -5.89 -11.39 19.38
C ARG A 94 -6.62 -10.05 19.52
N VAL A 95 -6.71 -9.30 18.42
CA VAL A 95 -7.42 -8.01 18.32
C VAL A 95 -8.24 -7.97 17.03
N PRO A 96 -9.26 -7.11 16.91
CA PRO A 96 -9.80 -6.76 15.60
C PRO A 96 -8.68 -6.32 14.66
N ILE A 97 -8.80 -6.60 13.37
CA ILE A 97 -7.73 -6.41 12.36
C ILE A 97 -7.00 -5.09 12.63
N SER A 98 -5.72 -5.21 12.96
CA SER A 98 -4.87 -4.05 13.17
C SER A 98 -4.48 -3.49 11.82
N ASP A 99 -4.62 -2.18 11.71
CA ASP A 99 -4.22 -1.44 10.52
C ASP A 99 -2.73 -1.03 10.55
N TRP A 100 -1.99 -1.36 11.62
CA TRP A 100 -0.55 -1.14 11.75
C TRP A 100 0.15 -2.38 12.32
N HIS A 101 0.76 -3.17 11.44
CA HIS A 101 1.39 -4.45 11.75
C HIS A 101 2.81 -4.57 11.20
N ASP A 102 3.58 -5.47 11.80
CA ASP A 102 4.90 -5.87 11.31
C ASP A 102 4.77 -6.81 10.11
N THR A 103 5.46 -6.50 9.01
CA THR A 103 5.31 -7.21 7.74
C THR A 103 6.12 -8.50 7.64
N LYS A 104 6.99 -8.79 8.61
CA LYS A 104 7.74 -10.06 8.69
C LYS A 104 7.07 -11.07 9.60
N THR A 105 6.46 -10.61 10.69
CA THR A 105 5.87 -11.47 11.73
C THR A 105 4.35 -11.47 11.75
N GLY A 106 3.70 -10.51 11.09
CA GLY A 106 2.24 -10.36 11.10
C GLY A 106 1.69 -9.94 12.46
N LYS A 107 2.55 -9.55 13.43
CA LYS A 107 2.10 -9.09 14.74
C LYS A 107 1.68 -7.63 14.70
N MET A 108 0.62 -7.31 15.44
CA MET A 108 0.20 -5.93 15.67
C MET A 108 1.36 -5.12 16.23
N THR A 109 1.62 -3.96 15.64
CA THR A 109 2.50 -2.93 16.21
C THR A 109 1.69 -1.94 17.05
N GLY A 110 0.54 -1.50 16.50
CA GLY A 110 -0.35 -0.53 17.13
C GLY A 110 -1.66 -0.45 16.35
N PHE A 111 -2.59 0.40 16.81
CA PHE A 111 -3.90 0.66 16.16
C PHE A 111 -4.78 -0.57 15.86
N LYS A 112 -6.06 -0.49 16.25
CA LYS A 112 -7.04 -1.57 16.02
C LYS A 112 -8.43 -0.97 15.91
N ALA A 113 -9.32 -1.64 15.17
CA ALA A 113 -10.72 -1.25 15.01
C ALA A 113 -10.93 0.21 14.56
N ARG A 114 -10.02 0.76 13.74
CA ARG A 114 -10.12 2.12 13.21
C ARG A 114 -10.85 2.12 11.88
N SER A 115 -11.65 3.16 11.62
CA SER A 115 -12.40 3.33 10.36
C SER A 115 -11.52 3.45 9.11
N VAL A 116 -10.23 3.74 9.27
CA VAL A 116 -9.26 3.82 8.16
C VAL A 116 -9.16 2.53 7.36
N ILE A 117 -9.55 1.37 7.92
CA ILE A 117 -9.67 0.10 7.18
C ILE A 117 -10.65 0.18 5.98
N GLY A 118 -11.53 1.19 5.95
CA GLY A 118 -12.34 1.52 4.78
C GLY A 118 -11.49 1.77 3.52
N GLY A 119 -10.22 2.14 3.68
CA GLY A 119 -9.24 2.24 2.59
C GLY A 119 -9.07 0.95 1.77
N TYR A 120 -9.50 -0.21 2.27
CA TYR A 120 -9.52 -1.46 1.51
C TYR A 120 -10.42 -1.38 0.28
N TRP A 121 -11.42 -0.51 0.30
CA TRP A 121 -12.33 -0.31 -0.83
C TRP A 121 -11.75 0.60 -1.93
N MET A 122 -10.50 1.06 -1.83
CA MET A 122 -9.90 1.99 -2.78
C MET A 122 -10.00 1.51 -4.24
N LYS A 123 -9.74 0.22 -4.51
CA LYS A 123 -9.87 -0.31 -5.87
C LYS A 123 -11.30 -0.23 -6.41
N VAL A 124 -12.29 -0.50 -5.55
CA VAL A 124 -13.71 -0.38 -5.92
C VAL A 124 -14.09 1.08 -6.17
N LEU A 125 -13.62 1.99 -5.31
CA LEU A 125 -13.83 3.43 -5.46
C LEU A 125 -13.29 3.94 -6.79
N ILE A 126 -12.05 3.61 -7.13
CA ILE A 126 -11.41 4.05 -8.38
C ILE A 126 -12.14 3.50 -9.58
N ASN A 127 -12.45 2.20 -9.60
CA ASN A 127 -13.21 1.61 -10.70
C ASN A 127 -14.57 2.31 -10.86
N LYS A 128 -15.27 2.65 -9.75
CA LYS A 128 -16.54 3.37 -9.79
C LYS A 128 -16.43 4.80 -10.32
N VAL A 129 -15.35 5.50 -9.99
CA VAL A 129 -15.09 6.88 -10.45
C VAL A 129 -14.71 6.89 -11.94
N GLN A 130 -13.81 5.99 -12.34
CA GLN A 130 -13.33 5.91 -13.72
C GLN A 130 -14.37 5.35 -14.70
N ASN A 131 -15.24 4.43 -14.27
CA ASN A 131 -16.36 3.96 -15.10
C ASN A 131 -17.45 5.03 -15.33
N LYS A 132 -17.40 6.17 -14.63
CA LYS A 132 -18.35 7.29 -14.75
C LYS A 132 -17.79 8.45 -15.58
N GLN A 133 -16.53 8.38 -16.00
CA GLN A 133 -15.87 9.35 -16.89
C GLN A 133 -15.88 8.79 -18.30
#